data_AF-A0A845CGR8-F1
#
_entry.id   AF-A0A845CGR8-F1
#
_cell.length_a   1.000
_cell.length_b   1.000
_cell.length_c   1.000
_cell.angle_alpha   90.00
_cell.angle_beta   90.00
_cell.angle_gamma   90.00
#
_symmetry.space_group_name_H-M   'P 1'
#
loop_
_entity.id
_entity.type
_entity.pdbx_description
1 polymer ?
#
loop_
_entity_poly.entity_id
_entity_poly.type
_entity_poly.pdbx_seq_one_letter_code
_entity_poly.pdbx_strand_id
1 'polypeptide(L)'
;MRITGSSRKNFLFWFFFISFASLAGALLFFSKPLFLSQTGIKASLVAEAKKWRGMPPGDITKNAGKILKKYLDASKHTSRAEIRVSETSPDRLSLDILLPWSEVSAKKRKQRAELVCRLGSDMLENAGAKGTIFSVNLLRMARDSTTSEPVGAMVYSSIKKKCIWRE
;
A
#
# COMPACT_ATOMS: atom_id res chain seq x y z
N MET A 1 62.66 -28.50 5.68
CA MET A 1 61.60 -28.40 4.66
C MET A 1 60.61 -29.54 4.89
N ARG A 2 59.48 -29.27 5.56
CA ARG A 2 58.36 -30.21 5.69
C ARG A 2 57.07 -29.41 5.57
N ILE A 3 56.58 -29.30 4.34
CA ILE A 3 55.22 -28.85 4.05
C ILE A 3 54.36 -30.10 4.10
N THR A 4 53.94 -30.53 5.29
CA THR A 4 53.09 -31.71 5.42
C THR A 4 52.03 -31.47 6.47
N GLY A 5 50.78 -31.41 6.02
CA GLY A 5 49.62 -31.62 6.89
C GLY A 5 48.55 -30.53 6.92
N SER A 6 48.39 -29.68 5.90
CA SER A 6 47.27 -28.70 5.91
C SER A 6 46.84 -28.24 4.52
N SER A 7 46.31 -29.17 3.71
CA SER A 7 45.82 -28.83 2.36
C SER A 7 44.36 -29.24 2.15
N ARG A 8 43.97 -30.48 2.46
CA ARG A 8 42.59 -30.95 2.23
C ARG A 8 41.54 -30.33 3.15
N LYS A 9 41.84 -30.12 4.44
CA LYS A 9 40.89 -29.51 5.40
C LYS A 9 40.62 -28.04 5.08
N ASN A 10 41.65 -27.30 4.69
CA ASN A 10 41.51 -25.92 4.24
C ASN A 10 40.74 -25.85 2.91
N PHE A 11 40.99 -26.75 1.97
CA PHE A 11 40.25 -26.79 0.71
C PHE A 11 38.76 -27.07 0.92
N LEU A 12 38.41 -28.05 1.76
CA LEU A 12 37.00 -28.35 2.10
C LEU A 12 36.32 -27.17 2.79
N PHE A 13 37.00 -26.52 3.74
CA PHE A 13 36.48 -25.34 4.42
C PHE A 13 36.21 -24.19 3.43
N TRP A 14 37.15 -23.87 2.55
CA TRP A 14 36.99 -22.81 1.55
C TRP A 14 35.91 -23.13 0.52
N PHE A 15 35.82 -24.39 0.07
CA PHE A 15 34.75 -24.82 -0.83
C PHE A 15 33.37 -24.67 -0.19
N PHE A 16 33.22 -25.10 1.08
CA PHE A 16 31.97 -24.96 1.82
C PHE A 16 31.63 -23.49 2.08
N PHE A 17 32.62 -22.67 2.44
CA PHE A 17 32.45 -21.24 2.67
C PHE A 17 32.02 -20.50 1.40
N ILE A 18 32.68 -20.76 0.26
CA ILE A 18 32.32 -20.15 -1.03
C ILE A 18 30.92 -20.62 -1.46
N SER A 19 30.60 -21.90 -1.29
CA SER A 19 29.29 -22.44 -1.62
C SER A 19 28.20 -21.80 -0.75
N PHE A 20 28.41 -21.69 0.56
CA PHE A 20 27.48 -21.06 1.48
C PHE A 20 27.33 -19.55 1.22
N ALA A 21 28.43 -18.84 0.96
CA ALA A 21 28.40 -17.42 0.62
C ALA A 21 27.69 -17.16 -0.71
N SER A 22 27.90 -18.02 -1.71
CA SER A 22 27.20 -17.95 -3.00
C SER A 22 25.71 -18.26 -2.87
N LEU A 23 25.35 -19.23 -2.04
CA LEU A 23 23.96 -19.57 -1.72
C LEU A 23 23.27 -18.44 -0.96
N ALA A 24 23.93 -17.85 0.02
CA ALA A 24 23.43 -16.68 0.75
C ALA A 24 23.27 -15.46 -0.17
N GLY A 25 24.23 -15.22 -1.06
CA GLY A 25 24.14 -14.20 -2.10
C GLY A 25 22.95 -14.46 -3.03
N ALA A 26 22.80 -15.67 -3.55
CA ALA A 26 21.68 -16.06 -4.39
C ALA A 26 20.34 -15.88 -3.65
N LEU A 27 20.24 -16.31 -2.38
CA LEU A 27 19.06 -16.13 -1.54
C LEU A 27 18.71 -14.64 -1.36
N LEU A 28 19.69 -13.74 -1.21
CA LEU A 28 19.44 -12.31 -1.15
C LEU A 28 18.86 -11.77 -2.47
N PHE A 29 19.36 -12.23 -3.63
CA PHE A 29 18.82 -11.84 -4.94
C PHE A 29 17.43 -12.46 -5.22
N PHE A 30 17.20 -13.71 -4.82
CA PHE A 30 15.91 -14.39 -4.92
C PHE A 30 14.89 -13.87 -3.88
N SER A 31 15.34 -13.22 -2.80
CA SER A 31 14.48 -12.55 -1.81
C SER A 31 14.10 -11.11 -2.19
N LYS A 32 14.69 -10.52 -3.25
CA LYS A 32 14.27 -9.21 -3.79
C LYS A 32 12.74 -9.07 -3.95
N PRO A 33 11.98 -10.07 -4.43
CA PRO A 33 10.51 -9.99 -4.46
C PRO A 33 9.83 -9.83 -3.08
N LEU A 34 10.47 -10.23 -1.97
CA LEU A 34 9.91 -10.10 -0.62
C LEU A 34 10.15 -8.69 -0.03
N PHE A 35 11.33 -8.12 -0.21
CA PHE A 35 11.68 -6.78 0.31
C PHE A 35 11.14 -5.62 -0.52
N LEU A 36 10.88 -5.84 -1.81
CA LEU A 36 10.22 -4.86 -2.68
C LEU A 36 8.69 -4.83 -2.53
N SER A 37 8.10 -5.67 -1.68
CA SER A 37 6.65 -5.81 -1.61
C SER A 37 5.94 -4.48 -1.31
N GLN A 38 6.42 -3.64 -0.40
CA GLN A 38 5.76 -2.36 -0.10
C GLN A 38 6.11 -1.21 -1.08
N THR A 39 7.37 -1.08 -1.49
CA THR A 39 7.81 -0.05 -2.46
C THR A 39 7.29 -0.35 -3.87
N GLY A 40 7.18 -1.64 -4.20
CA GLY A 40 6.65 -2.16 -5.45
C GLY A 40 5.15 -1.97 -5.59
N ILE A 41 4.38 -1.97 -4.50
CA ILE A 41 2.94 -1.70 -4.55
C ILE A 41 2.66 -0.29 -5.03
N LYS A 42 3.27 0.73 -4.40
CA LYS A 42 3.06 2.12 -4.82
C LYS A 42 3.48 2.31 -6.28
N ALA A 43 4.64 1.77 -6.66
CA ALA A 43 5.14 1.83 -8.02
C ALA A 43 4.20 1.12 -9.02
N SER A 44 3.66 -0.05 -8.66
CA SER A 44 2.72 -0.83 -9.48
C SER A 44 1.40 -0.09 -9.68
N LEU A 45 0.82 0.46 -8.60
CA LEU A 45 -0.40 1.24 -8.68
C LEU A 45 -0.23 2.52 -9.52
N VAL A 46 0.91 3.20 -9.38
CA VAL A 46 1.24 4.36 -10.20
C VAL A 46 1.47 3.98 -11.66
N ALA A 47 2.14 2.86 -11.94
CA ALA A 47 2.35 2.37 -13.29
C ALA A 47 1.03 2.01 -13.97
N GLU A 48 0.11 1.38 -13.24
CA GLU A 48 -1.23 1.07 -13.74
C GLU A 48 -2.02 2.35 -14.01
N ALA A 49 -1.98 3.33 -13.10
CA ALA A 49 -2.66 4.60 -13.26
C ALA A 49 -2.20 5.41 -14.47
N LYS A 50 -0.90 5.35 -14.81
CA LYS A 50 -0.35 6.01 -15.99
C LYS A 50 -0.96 5.50 -17.30
N LYS A 51 -1.46 4.25 -17.34
CA LYS A 51 -2.13 3.68 -18.52
C LYS A 51 -3.48 4.36 -18.80
N TRP A 52 -4.06 5.05 -17.81
CA TRP A 52 -5.35 5.73 -17.95
C TRP A 52 -5.22 7.19 -18.38
N ARG A 53 -4.00 7.66 -18.66
CA ARG A 53 -3.80 9.03 -19.16
C ARG A 53 -4.53 9.22 -20.47
N GLY A 54 -5.31 10.30 -20.55
CA GLY A 54 -6.14 10.63 -21.71
C GLY A 54 -7.53 9.99 -21.71
N MET A 55 -7.86 9.15 -20.72
CA MET A 55 -9.23 8.68 -20.51
C MET A 55 -10.13 9.79 -19.94
N PRO A 56 -11.46 9.67 -20.10
CA PRO A 56 -12.41 10.55 -19.42
C PRO A 56 -12.21 10.51 -17.89
N PRO A 57 -12.30 11.65 -17.17
CA PRO A 57 -12.07 11.69 -15.73
C PRO A 57 -12.97 10.75 -14.92
N GLY A 58 -14.23 10.55 -15.34
CA GLY A 58 -15.15 9.60 -14.69
C GLY A 58 -14.69 8.14 -14.79
N ASP A 59 -14.04 7.75 -15.89
CA ASP A 59 -13.49 6.40 -16.02
C ASP A 59 -12.21 6.24 -15.19
N ILE A 60 -11.39 7.29 -15.12
CA ILE A 60 -10.20 7.32 -14.26
C ILE A 60 -10.60 7.11 -12.80
N THR A 61 -11.58 7.86 -12.28
CA THR A 61 -12.00 7.72 -10.88
C THR A 61 -12.64 6.36 -10.60
N LYS A 62 -13.42 5.83 -11.54
CA LYS A 62 -14.02 4.48 -11.44
C LYS A 62 -12.97 3.37 -11.42
N ASN A 63 -11.99 3.43 -12.31
CA ASN A 63 -10.90 2.46 -12.34
C ASN A 63 -10.01 2.60 -11.10
N ALA A 64 -9.74 3.84 -10.67
CA ALA A 64 -9.01 4.12 -9.47
C ALA A 64 -9.68 3.52 -8.22
N GLY A 65 -10.98 3.77 -8.04
CA GLY A 65 -11.76 3.20 -6.93
C GLY A 65 -11.73 1.67 -6.92
N LYS A 66 -11.92 1.03 -8.08
CA LYS A 66 -11.86 -0.44 -8.22
C LYS A 66 -10.51 -1.02 -7.84
N ILE A 67 -9.42 -0.43 -8.34
CA ILE A 67 -8.06 -0.93 -8.05
C ILE A 67 -7.69 -0.70 -6.59
N LEU A 68 -7.97 0.48 -6.04
CA LEU A 68 -7.72 0.78 -4.64
C LEU A 68 -8.48 -0.19 -3.74
N LYS A 69 -9.77 -0.43 -4.02
CA LYS A 69 -10.56 -1.41 -3.27
C LYS A 69 -9.95 -2.80 -3.34
N LYS A 70 -9.65 -3.30 -4.55
CA LYS A 70 -9.05 -4.63 -4.75
C LYS A 70 -7.73 -4.77 -3.98
N TYR A 71 -6.88 -3.76 -4.06
CA TYR A 71 -5.58 -3.74 -3.37
C TYR A 71 -5.76 -3.77 -1.85
N LEU A 72 -6.62 -2.91 -1.32
CA LEU A 72 -6.81 -2.82 0.12
C LEU A 72 -7.58 -4.04 0.68
N ASP A 73 -8.49 -4.64 -0.09
CA ASP A 73 -9.13 -5.91 0.26
C ASP A 73 -8.11 -7.06 0.30
N ALA A 74 -7.15 -7.10 -0.61
CA ALA A 74 -6.05 -8.07 -0.55
C ALA A 74 -5.18 -7.88 0.70
N SER A 75 -5.07 -6.64 1.21
CA SER A 75 -4.39 -6.33 2.47
C SER A 75 -5.22 -6.63 3.73
N LYS A 76 -6.47 -7.09 3.59
CA LYS A 76 -7.41 -7.32 4.72
C LYS A 76 -6.89 -8.31 5.77
N HIS A 77 -6.02 -9.25 5.37
CA HIS A 77 -5.42 -10.25 6.26
C HIS A 77 -4.67 -9.64 7.47
N THR A 78 -4.20 -8.39 7.37
CA THR A 78 -3.51 -7.70 8.47
C THR A 78 -4.37 -6.67 9.20
N SER A 79 -5.59 -6.40 8.72
CA SER A 79 -6.31 -5.15 9.01
C SER A 79 -7.73 -5.34 9.55
N ARG A 80 -8.42 -6.45 9.22
CA ARG A 80 -9.86 -6.70 9.50
C ARG A 80 -10.83 -5.60 9.02
N ALA A 81 -10.36 -4.46 8.53
CA ALA A 81 -11.18 -3.39 8.00
C ALA A 81 -11.87 -3.81 6.69
N GLU A 82 -13.09 -3.34 6.50
CA GLU A 82 -13.84 -3.46 5.25
C GLU A 82 -13.76 -2.14 4.48
N ILE A 83 -13.69 -2.20 3.16
CA ILE A 83 -13.45 -1.03 2.32
C ILE A 83 -14.54 -0.94 1.26
N ARG A 84 -15.14 0.24 1.16
CA ARG A 84 -16.22 0.55 0.22
C ARG A 84 -15.84 1.77 -0.58
N VAL A 85 -16.22 1.77 -1.86
CA VAL A 85 -16.17 2.98 -2.68
C VAL A 85 -17.51 3.67 -2.48
N SER A 86 -17.51 4.80 -1.79
CA SER A 86 -18.75 5.52 -1.44
C SER A 86 -19.17 6.50 -2.52
N GLU A 87 -18.22 7.07 -3.24
CA GLU A 87 -18.51 8.02 -4.32
C GLU A 87 -17.50 7.90 -5.45
N THR A 88 -17.98 7.99 -6.68
CA THR A 88 -17.14 8.05 -7.87
C THR A 88 -17.81 8.96 -8.88
N SER A 89 -17.18 10.09 -9.13
CA SER A 89 -17.58 11.07 -10.13
C SER A 89 -16.32 11.61 -10.84
N PRO A 90 -16.45 12.37 -11.94
CA PRO A 90 -15.30 13.01 -12.60
C PRO A 90 -14.44 13.85 -11.64
N ASP A 91 -15.11 14.52 -10.69
CA ASP A 91 -14.48 15.49 -9.80
C ASP A 91 -14.22 14.96 -8.40
N ARG A 92 -14.71 13.76 -8.07
CA ARG A 92 -14.57 13.21 -6.72
C ARG A 92 -14.45 11.68 -6.69
N LEU A 93 -13.58 11.20 -5.81
CA LEU A 93 -13.50 9.81 -5.43
C LEU A 93 -13.46 9.73 -3.89
N SER A 94 -14.43 9.03 -3.31
CA SER A 94 -14.56 8.85 -1.86
C SER A 94 -14.48 7.35 -1.51
N LEU A 95 -13.66 7.02 -0.51
CA LEU A 95 -13.57 5.66 0.05
C LEU A 95 -14.00 5.65 1.51
N ASP A 96 -14.80 4.67 1.89
CA ASP A 96 -15.15 4.41 3.28
C ASP A 96 -14.34 3.21 3.78
N ILE A 97 -13.65 3.39 4.89
CA ILE A 97 -12.94 2.32 5.60
C ILE A 97 -13.71 2.04 6.89
N LEU A 98 -14.38 0.90 6.94
CA LEU A 98 -15.06 0.41 8.13
C LEU A 98 -14.05 -0.33 9.00
N LEU A 99 -13.81 0.21 10.17
CA LEU A 99 -12.91 -0.32 11.18
C LEU A 99 -13.68 -1.22 12.15
N PRO A 100 -13.07 -2.32 12.63
CA PRO A 100 -13.67 -3.13 13.67
C PRO A 100 -13.83 -2.31 14.96
N TRP A 101 -14.82 -2.66 15.77
CA TRP A 101 -15.08 -2.00 17.06
C TRP A 101 -13.86 -2.01 18.00
N SER A 102 -12.96 -2.98 17.85
CA SER A 102 -11.74 -3.13 18.64
C SER A 102 -10.61 -2.15 18.27
N GLU A 103 -10.70 -1.44 17.14
CA GLU A 103 -9.68 -0.46 16.73
C GLU A 103 -9.88 0.88 17.45
N VAL A 104 -9.25 1.03 18.62
CA VAL A 104 -9.40 2.22 19.49
C VAL A 104 -8.35 3.32 19.25
N SER A 105 -7.23 3.02 18.60
CA SER A 105 -6.12 3.98 18.49
C SER A 105 -6.39 5.08 17.46
N ALA A 106 -6.62 6.31 17.91
CA ALA A 106 -6.75 7.49 17.05
C ALA A 106 -5.51 7.70 16.15
N LYS A 107 -4.31 7.47 16.69
CA LYS A 107 -3.05 7.58 15.93
C LYS A 107 -3.00 6.61 14.75
N LYS A 108 -3.32 5.32 14.98
CA LYS A 108 -3.33 4.30 13.92
C LYS A 108 -4.39 4.60 12.86
N ARG A 109 -5.58 5.03 13.28
CA ARG A 109 -6.67 5.46 12.37
C ARG A 109 -6.21 6.57 11.43
N LYS A 110 -5.62 7.62 11.99
CA LYS A 110 -5.09 8.76 11.22
C LYS A 110 -3.99 8.32 10.25
N GLN A 111 -3.01 7.54 10.71
CA GLN A 111 -1.92 7.04 9.87
C GLN A 111 -2.43 6.19 8.69
N ARG A 112 -3.42 5.33 8.94
CA ARG A 112 -4.05 4.51 7.91
C ARG A 112 -4.76 5.36 6.87
N ALA A 113 -5.61 6.30 7.31
CA ALA A 113 -6.31 7.19 6.39
C ALA A 113 -5.35 8.08 5.61
N GLU A 114 -4.25 8.53 6.23
CA GLU A 114 -3.19 9.29 5.58
C GLU A 114 -2.50 8.49 4.47
N LEU A 115 -2.16 7.22 4.75
CA LEU A 115 -1.52 6.34 3.79
C LEU A 115 -2.42 6.10 2.58
N VAL A 116 -3.69 5.75 2.82
CA VAL A 116 -4.66 5.53 1.73
C VAL A 116 -4.87 6.81 0.95
N CYS A 117 -5.05 7.95 1.64
CA CYS A 117 -5.21 9.27 1.03
C CYS A 117 -4.05 9.60 0.08
N ARG A 118 -2.80 9.46 0.54
CA ARG A 118 -1.60 9.70 -0.30
C ARG A 118 -1.53 8.76 -1.49
N LEU A 119 -1.83 7.49 -1.27
CA LEU A 119 -1.73 6.47 -2.32
C LEU A 119 -2.77 6.71 -3.42
N GLY A 120 -4.02 7.03 -3.06
CA GLY A 120 -5.06 7.35 -4.02
C GLY A 120 -4.83 8.70 -4.71
N SER A 121 -4.38 9.74 -4.00
CA SER A 121 -4.07 11.03 -4.61
C SER A 121 -2.92 10.93 -5.61
N ASP A 122 -1.86 10.22 -5.26
CA ASP A 122 -0.72 9.99 -6.16
C ASP A 122 -1.18 9.22 -7.41
N MET A 123 -2.08 8.26 -7.25
CA MET A 123 -2.61 7.48 -8.36
C MET A 123 -3.43 8.35 -9.32
N LEU A 124 -4.35 9.17 -8.80
CA LEU A 124 -5.16 10.09 -9.60
C LEU A 124 -4.31 11.15 -10.30
N GLU A 125 -3.33 11.72 -9.61
CA GLU A 125 -2.40 12.69 -10.20
C GLU A 125 -1.60 12.07 -11.36
N ASN A 126 -1.13 10.83 -11.19
CA ASN A 126 -0.40 10.12 -12.23
C ASN A 126 -1.27 9.70 -13.42
N ALA A 127 -2.56 9.46 -13.20
CA ALA A 127 -3.54 9.22 -14.26
C ALA A 127 -3.95 10.49 -15.02
N GLY A 128 -3.59 11.69 -14.53
CA GLY A 128 -3.93 12.97 -15.15
C GLY A 128 -5.16 13.66 -14.55
N ALA A 129 -5.77 13.09 -13.51
CA ALA A 129 -6.97 13.62 -12.84
C ALA A 129 -6.61 14.56 -11.66
N LYS A 130 -5.79 15.59 -11.91
CA LYS A 130 -5.26 16.51 -10.88
C LYS A 130 -6.32 17.34 -10.15
N GLY A 131 -7.48 17.54 -10.76
CA GLY A 131 -8.60 18.31 -10.21
C GLY A 131 -9.53 17.51 -9.31
N THR A 132 -9.41 16.17 -9.31
CA THR A 132 -10.32 15.29 -8.57
C THR A 132 -10.05 15.35 -7.07
N ILE A 133 -11.11 15.58 -6.29
CA ILE A 133 -11.08 15.53 -4.83
C ILE A 133 -11.04 14.06 -4.39
N PHE A 134 -10.01 13.69 -3.64
CA PHE A 134 -9.92 12.37 -3.03
C PHE A 134 -10.17 12.45 -1.52
N SER A 135 -11.09 11.63 -1.03
CA SER A 135 -11.42 11.55 0.40
C SER A 135 -11.45 10.10 0.90
N VAL A 136 -11.10 9.94 2.16
CA VAL A 136 -11.13 8.67 2.89
C VAL A 136 -11.91 8.90 4.18
N ASN A 137 -13.11 8.36 4.27
CA ASN A 137 -13.93 8.40 5.48
C ASN A 137 -13.63 7.17 6.33
N LEU A 138 -13.41 7.37 7.63
CA LEU A 138 -13.29 6.28 8.59
C LEU A 138 -14.61 6.14 9.32
N LEU A 139 -15.15 4.93 9.26
CA LEU A 139 -16.35 4.53 9.99
C LEU A 139 -15.94 3.46 11.01
N ARG A 140 -16.47 3.50 12.22
CA ARG A 140 -16.28 2.44 13.22
C ARG A 140 -17.56 1.64 13.32
N MET A 141 -17.44 0.32 13.18
CA MET A 141 -18.55 -0.59 13.43
C MET A 141 -18.89 -0.59 14.91
N ALA A 142 -20.17 -0.49 15.24
CA ALA A 142 -20.66 -0.77 16.58
C ALA A 142 -20.50 -2.26 16.91
N ARG A 143 -20.41 -2.58 18.21
CA ARG A 143 -20.21 -3.96 18.69
C ARG A 143 -21.44 -4.84 18.43
N ASP A 144 -22.62 -4.28 18.65
CA ASP A 144 -23.89 -5.02 18.69
C ASP A 144 -24.95 -4.47 17.71
N SER A 145 -24.56 -3.59 16.78
CA SER A 145 -25.46 -3.06 15.76
C SER A 145 -24.81 -3.02 14.38
N THR A 146 -25.65 -3.03 13.34
CA THR A 146 -25.26 -2.84 11.94
C THR A 146 -24.92 -1.38 11.62
N THR A 147 -25.07 -0.47 12.58
CA THR A 147 -24.75 0.95 12.41
C THR A 147 -23.25 1.20 12.57
N SER A 148 -22.75 2.12 11.76
CA SER A 148 -21.36 2.57 11.81
C SER A 148 -21.31 4.06 12.11
N GLU A 149 -20.40 4.45 12.99
CA GLU A 149 -20.22 5.86 13.40
C GLU A 149 -19.05 6.48 12.66
N PRO A 150 -19.15 7.73 12.17
CA PRO A 150 -18.01 8.44 11.64
C PRO A 150 -17.00 8.71 12.75
N VAL A 151 -15.73 8.39 12.49
CA VAL A 151 -14.63 8.60 13.45
C VAL A 151 -13.52 9.50 12.91
N GLY A 152 -13.73 10.07 11.73
CA GLY A 152 -12.86 11.04 11.09
C GLY A 152 -12.74 10.80 9.60
N ALA A 153 -12.22 11.79 8.90
CA ALA A 153 -12.01 11.76 7.46
C ALA A 153 -10.64 12.34 7.09
N MET A 154 -10.08 11.86 5.99
CA MET A 154 -8.87 12.40 5.41
C MET A 154 -9.18 12.87 4.00
N VAL A 155 -8.89 14.14 3.70
CA VAL A 155 -9.17 14.75 2.39
C VAL A 155 -7.88 15.25 1.78
N TYR A 156 -7.62 14.89 0.53
CA TYR A 156 -6.49 15.43 -0.22
C TYR A 156 -6.75 16.89 -0.61
N SER A 157 -5.84 17.78 -0.23
CA SER A 157 -5.82 19.16 -0.69
C SER A 157 -4.82 19.31 -1.82
N SER A 158 -5.33 19.55 -3.03
CA SER A 158 -4.51 19.88 -4.20
C SER A 158 -3.69 21.16 -3.98
N ILE A 159 -4.26 22.16 -3.30
CA ILE A 159 -3.62 23.44 -2.96
C ILE A 159 -2.39 23.21 -2.07
N LYS A 160 -2.57 22.46 -0.97
CA LYS A 160 -1.49 22.22 0.00
C LYS A 160 -0.63 21.00 -0.35
N LYS A 161 -0.93 20.32 -1.47
CA LYS A 161 -0.36 19.03 -1.90
C LYS A 161 -0.23 18.02 -0.76
N LYS A 162 -1.24 17.96 0.10
CA LYS A 162 -1.21 17.12 1.31
C LYS A 162 -2.60 16.66 1.72
N CYS A 163 -2.63 15.51 2.38
CA CYS A 163 -3.81 14.98 3.04
C CYS A 163 -4.06 15.73 4.36
N ILE A 164 -5.28 16.20 4.55
CA ILE A 164 -5.72 16.97 5.71
C ILE A 164 -6.76 16.15 6.47
N TRP A 165 -6.52 15.98 7.76
CA TRP A 165 -7.45 15.33 8.68
C TRP A 165 -8.62 16.27 9.00
N ARG A 166 -9.83 15.70 9.01
CA ARG A 166 -11.07 16.33 9.43
C ARG A 166 -11.71 15.41 10.47
N GLU A 167 -12.05 15.98 11.62
CA GLU A 167 -12.79 15.27 12.68
C GLU A 167 -14.29 15.35 12.43
#